data_AF-A0A948TZI0-F1
#
_entry.id   AF-A0A948TZI0-F1
#
_cell.length_a   1.000
_cell.length_b   1.000
_cell.length_c   1.000
_cell.angle_alpha   90.00
_cell.angle_beta   90.00
_cell.angle_gamma   90.00
#
_symmetry.space_group_name_H-M   'P 1'
#
loop_
_entity.id
_entity.type
_entity.pdbx_description
1 polymer ?
#
loop_
_entity_poly.entity_id
_entity_poly.type
_entity_poly.pdbx_seq_one_letter_code
_entity_poly.pdbx_strand_id
1 'polypeptide(L)'
;MTEHLWPFLRLRAATDEALVEAYRRVYIETYVRTSDGKGVELFDWMGNRVLFHPRTFDHAFSESTDYRFGGGSHDVPFSKKRARCILWIKEVLAASKGYIERRHQYRKDSRGRSKKRRVLIVVEERYVVVLEEREEQKVLEFITAFPANESYLKKIRQESGLMEIKKPQS
;
A
#
# COMPACT_ATOMS: atom_id res chain seq x y z
N MET A 1 -6.25 -19.12 16.11
CA MET A 1 -5.53 -18.33 15.09
C MET A 1 -6.61 -17.59 14.31
N THR A 2 -6.72 -16.28 14.43
CA THR A 2 -7.59 -15.52 13.53
C THR A 2 -6.98 -15.63 12.14
N GLU A 3 -7.70 -16.28 11.23
CA GLU A 3 -7.28 -16.46 9.86
C GLU A 3 -7.27 -15.09 9.18
N HIS A 4 -6.13 -14.70 8.60
CA HIS A 4 -6.04 -13.48 7.81
C HIS A 4 -6.90 -13.62 6.55
N LEU A 5 -7.55 -12.54 6.10
CA LEU A 5 -8.36 -12.50 4.87
C LEU A 5 -7.57 -13.00 3.65
N TRP A 6 -6.27 -12.69 3.63
CA TRP A 6 -5.33 -13.13 2.61
C TRP A 6 -4.08 -13.71 3.25
N PRO A 7 -3.45 -14.75 2.64
CA PRO A 7 -2.24 -15.34 3.19
C PRO A 7 -1.06 -14.36 3.12
N PHE A 8 -0.17 -14.42 4.10
CA PHE A 8 1.14 -13.77 4.00
C PHE A 8 2.01 -14.47 2.97
N LEU A 9 2.71 -13.69 2.13
CA LEU A 9 3.82 -14.20 1.34
C LEU A 9 5.05 -14.36 2.24
N ARG A 10 5.56 -15.58 2.38
CA ARG A 10 6.74 -15.88 3.20
C ARG A 10 7.86 -16.46 2.34
N LEU A 11 8.69 -15.59 1.79
CA LEU A 11 9.88 -15.99 1.04
C LEU A 11 11.03 -16.40 1.98
N ARG A 12 11.90 -17.28 1.50
CA ARG A 12 13.15 -17.69 2.16
C ARG A 12 14.32 -17.41 1.22
N ALA A 13 15.43 -16.92 1.76
CA ALA A 13 16.67 -16.70 1.04
C ALA A 13 17.85 -16.91 2.00
N ALA A 14 19.05 -17.10 1.44
CA ALA A 14 20.27 -17.37 2.21
C ALA A 14 20.79 -16.14 2.97
N THR A 15 20.52 -14.93 2.49
CA THR A 15 20.90 -13.66 3.14
C THR A 15 19.72 -12.69 3.17
N ASP A 16 19.81 -11.64 3.98
CA ASP A 16 18.77 -10.61 4.02
C ASP A 16 18.71 -9.82 2.70
N GLU A 17 19.85 -9.54 2.05
CA GLU A 17 19.90 -8.87 0.74
C GLU A 17 19.19 -9.69 -0.34
N ALA A 18 19.47 -11.00 -0.37
CA ALA A 18 18.80 -11.92 -1.29
C ALA A 18 17.30 -12.01 -1.00
N LEU A 19 16.89 -11.88 0.27
CA LEU A 19 15.49 -11.83 0.64
C LEU A 19 14.80 -10.55 0.16
N VAL A 20 15.45 -9.39 0.34
CA VAL A 20 14.93 -8.10 -0.17
C VAL A 20 14.75 -8.17 -1.69
N GLU A 21 15.75 -8.68 -2.41
CA GLU A 21 15.69 -8.80 -3.86
C GLU A 21 14.59 -9.78 -4.33
N ALA A 22 14.36 -10.86 -3.58
CA ALA A 22 13.25 -11.77 -3.86
C ALA A 22 11.88 -11.07 -3.73
N TYR A 23 11.67 -10.26 -2.70
CA TYR A 23 10.45 -9.45 -2.58
C TYR A 23 10.36 -8.34 -3.64
N ARG A 24 11.49 -7.72 -4.00
CA ARG A 24 11.54 -6.71 -5.08
C ARG A 24 11.12 -7.33 -6.41
N ARG A 25 11.60 -8.54 -6.71
CA ARG A 25 11.18 -9.27 -7.91
C ARG A 25 9.67 -9.50 -7.93
N VAL A 26 9.10 -10.00 -6.84
CA VAL A 26 7.64 -10.16 -6.70
C VAL A 26 6.92 -8.84 -6.93
N TYR A 27 7.41 -7.73 -6.38
CA TYR A 27 6.83 -6.41 -6.60
C TYR A 27 6.82 -6.03 -8.09
N ILE A 28 7.96 -6.16 -8.75
CA ILE A 28 8.13 -5.77 -10.15
C ILE A 28 7.23 -6.61 -11.05
N GLU A 29 7.26 -7.94 -10.89
CA GLU A 29 6.51 -8.88 -11.72
C GLU A 29 4.99 -8.80 -11.48
N THR A 30 4.57 -8.45 -10.27
CA THR A 30 3.14 -8.36 -9.93
C THR A 30 2.54 -7.02 -10.30
N TYR A 31 3.28 -5.92 -10.13
CA TYR A 31 2.72 -4.57 -10.16
C TYR A 31 3.26 -3.65 -11.25
N VAL A 32 4.48 -3.89 -11.71
CA VAL A 32 5.18 -2.92 -12.57
C VAL A 32 5.24 -3.39 -14.01
N ARG A 33 5.79 -4.58 -14.24
CA ARG A 33 5.98 -5.12 -15.59
C ARG A 33 5.87 -6.63 -15.62
N THR A 34 5.31 -7.14 -16.71
CA THR A 34 5.26 -8.56 -17.05
C THR A 34 6.63 -9.08 -17.50
N SER A 35 6.76 -10.40 -17.62
CA SER A 35 8.01 -11.06 -18.07
C SER A 35 8.43 -10.69 -19.49
N ASP A 36 7.49 -10.27 -20.35
CA ASP A 36 7.75 -9.74 -21.70
C ASP A 36 8.09 -8.24 -21.72
N GLY A 37 8.24 -7.62 -20.55
CA GLY A 37 8.68 -6.22 -20.39
C GLY A 37 7.57 -5.18 -20.54
N LYS A 38 6.32 -5.58 -20.76
CA LYS A 38 5.17 -4.65 -20.82
C LYS A 38 4.75 -4.21 -19.43
N GLY A 39 4.18 -3.01 -19.33
CA GLY A 39 3.62 -2.53 -18.06
C GLY A 39 2.42 -3.36 -17.62
N VAL A 40 2.32 -3.67 -16.32
CA VAL A 40 1.12 -4.31 -15.77
C VAL A 40 0.00 -3.27 -15.70
N GLU A 41 -1.16 -3.59 -16.27
CA GLU A 41 -2.35 -2.75 -16.13
C GLU A 41 -3.16 -3.21 -14.91
N LEU A 42 -3.21 -2.35 -13.89
CA LEU A 42 -4.00 -2.58 -12.68
C LEU A 42 -5.04 -1.48 -12.53
N PHE A 43 -6.22 -1.87 -12.08
CA PHE A 43 -7.33 -0.99 -11.81
C PHE A 43 -7.88 -1.25 -10.41
N ASP A 44 -8.37 -0.20 -9.76
CA ASP A 44 -9.18 -0.39 -8.56
C ASP A 44 -10.61 -0.82 -8.93
N TRP A 45 -11.42 -1.19 -7.94
CA TRP A 45 -12.81 -1.64 -8.12
C TRP A 45 -13.74 -0.57 -8.72
N MET A 46 -13.27 0.67 -8.86
CA MET A 46 -14.00 1.77 -9.49
C MET A 46 -13.50 2.06 -10.92
N GLY A 47 -12.56 1.26 -11.42
CA GLY A 47 -11.97 1.42 -12.75
C GLY A 47 -10.92 2.54 -12.84
N ASN A 48 -10.36 3.00 -11.72
CA ASN A 48 -9.22 3.91 -11.76
C ASN A 48 -7.94 3.11 -12.03
N ARG A 49 -7.15 3.54 -13.02
CA ARG A 49 -5.85 2.93 -13.31
C ARG A 49 -4.90 3.24 -12.16
N VAL A 50 -4.20 2.22 -11.65
CA VAL A 50 -3.22 2.35 -10.57
C VAL A 50 -1.82 2.09 -11.12
N LEU A 51 -0.96 3.09 -11.03
CA LEU A 51 0.42 3.04 -11.49
C LEU A 51 1.35 2.65 -10.35
N PHE A 52 2.30 1.77 -10.66
CA PHE A 52 3.37 1.35 -9.77
C PHE A 52 4.71 1.60 -10.44
N HIS A 53 5.73 1.96 -9.66
CA HIS A 53 7.07 2.26 -10.17
C HIS A 53 8.13 1.45 -9.42
N PRO A 54 9.19 0.96 -10.10
CA PRO A 54 10.26 0.21 -9.44
C PRO A 54 10.84 0.91 -8.21
N ARG A 55 11.05 2.22 -8.33
CA ARG A 55 11.61 3.08 -7.27
C ARG A 55 10.74 3.19 -6.01
N THR A 56 9.45 2.87 -6.13
CA THR A 56 8.52 2.97 -4.99
C THR A 56 8.73 1.83 -4.00
N PHE A 57 9.37 0.72 -4.40
CA PHE A 57 9.57 -0.44 -3.53
C PHE A 57 10.26 -0.07 -2.21
N ASP A 58 11.39 0.64 -2.27
CA ASP A 58 12.18 0.97 -1.08
C ASP A 58 11.41 1.87 -0.10
N HIS A 59 10.64 2.83 -0.62
CA HIS A 59 9.76 3.65 0.22
C HIS A 59 8.57 2.87 0.78
N ALA A 60 7.95 2.02 -0.03
CA ALA A 60 6.76 1.28 0.35
C ALA A 60 7.05 0.24 1.44
N PHE A 61 8.21 -0.41 1.37
CA PHE A 61 8.57 -1.55 2.22
C PHE A 61 9.65 -1.25 3.25
N SER A 62 10.00 0.01 3.50
CA SER A 62 10.78 0.43 4.68
C SER A 62 9.87 0.80 5.85
N GLU A 63 10.42 0.95 7.05
CA GLU A 63 9.69 1.41 8.25
C GLU A 63 10.52 2.38 9.10
N SER A 64 9.85 3.02 10.05
CA SER A 64 10.48 3.85 11.08
C SER A 64 10.34 3.13 12.43
N THR A 65 11.42 2.99 13.18
CA THR A 65 11.44 2.40 14.52
C THR A 65 10.69 3.30 15.51
N ASP A 66 10.75 4.62 15.31
CA ASP A 66 10.13 5.63 16.18
C ASP A 66 8.98 6.40 15.50
N TYR A 67 7.89 5.68 15.22
CA TYR A 67 6.64 6.29 14.75
C TYR A 67 6.04 7.34 15.73
N ARG A 68 6.49 7.37 17.00
CA ARG A 68 6.02 8.30 18.02
C ARG A 68 6.51 9.74 17.83
N PHE A 69 7.64 9.96 17.16
CA PHE A 69 8.26 11.30 17.06
C PHE A 69 8.21 11.94 15.66
N GLY A 70 7.41 11.39 14.73
CA GLY A 70 6.83 12.17 13.62
C GLY A 70 7.78 12.73 12.55
N GLY A 71 9.08 12.41 12.58
CA GLY A 71 10.05 12.93 11.62
C GLY A 71 9.99 12.35 10.22
N GLY A 72 9.20 11.28 9.99
CA GLY A 72 9.11 10.63 8.67
C GLY A 72 10.41 9.95 8.21
N SER A 73 11.40 9.81 9.09
CA SER A 73 12.64 9.09 8.80
C SER A 73 12.40 7.58 8.90
N HIS A 74 12.60 6.88 7.78
CA HIS A 74 12.59 5.42 7.75
C HIS A 74 14.02 4.93 8.10
N ASP A 75 14.27 4.65 9.37
CA ASP A 75 15.56 4.14 9.87
C ASP A 75 15.69 2.62 9.71
N VAL A 76 14.62 1.92 9.37
CA VAL A 76 14.64 0.49 9.01
C VAL A 76 14.48 0.37 7.48
N PRO A 77 15.55 0.02 6.76
CA PRO A 77 15.53 -0.02 5.29
C PRO A 77 14.55 -1.04 4.70
N PHE A 78 14.25 -2.13 5.42
CA PHE A 78 13.35 -3.18 4.95
C PHE A 78 12.49 -3.79 6.07
N SER A 79 11.18 -3.63 5.93
CA SER A 79 10.15 -4.18 6.82
C SER A 79 9.63 -5.50 6.28
N LYS A 80 10.09 -6.61 6.89
CA LYS A 80 9.55 -7.96 6.64
C LYS A 80 8.03 -8.01 6.89
N LYS A 81 7.53 -7.22 7.84
CA LYS A 81 6.10 -7.11 8.16
C LYS A 81 5.30 -6.58 6.97
N ARG A 82 5.75 -5.48 6.34
CA ARG A 82 5.11 -4.90 5.15
C ARG A 82 5.25 -5.80 3.94
N ALA A 83 6.45 -6.34 3.70
CA ALA A 83 6.76 -7.17 2.54
C ALA A 83 5.92 -8.46 2.50
N ARG A 84 5.60 -9.07 3.65
CA ARG A 84 4.70 -10.23 3.73
C ARG A 84 3.29 -9.97 3.21
N CYS A 85 2.82 -8.73 3.28
CA CYS A 85 1.52 -8.29 2.77
C CYS A 85 1.59 -7.78 1.33
N ILE A 86 2.72 -7.94 0.62
CA ILE A 86 2.91 -7.35 -0.71
C ILE A 86 1.77 -7.71 -1.66
N LEU A 87 1.34 -8.98 -1.69
CA LEU A 87 0.26 -9.45 -2.54
C LEU A 87 -1.13 -8.97 -2.10
N TRP A 88 -1.28 -8.47 -0.89
CA TRP A 88 -2.57 -7.95 -0.43
C TRP A 88 -2.95 -6.67 -1.17
N ILE A 89 -1.97 -5.92 -1.69
CA ILE A 89 -2.22 -4.65 -2.40
C ILE A 89 -3.18 -4.89 -3.58
N LYS A 90 -2.96 -5.92 -4.39
CA LYS A 90 -3.84 -6.22 -5.54
C LYS A 90 -5.24 -6.64 -5.08
N GLU A 91 -5.33 -7.36 -3.97
CA GLU A 91 -6.59 -7.83 -3.40
C GLU A 91 -7.42 -6.65 -2.87
N VAL A 92 -6.76 -5.69 -2.24
CA VAL A 92 -7.38 -4.43 -1.79
C VAL A 92 -7.86 -3.59 -2.97
N LEU A 93 -7.05 -3.45 -4.03
CA LEU A 93 -7.45 -2.74 -5.23
C LEU A 93 -8.66 -3.39 -5.92
N ALA A 94 -8.71 -4.72 -5.97
CA ALA A 94 -9.85 -5.46 -6.50
C ALA A 94 -11.07 -5.47 -5.56
N ALA A 95 -10.91 -5.02 -4.31
CA ALA A 95 -11.88 -5.20 -3.23
C ALA A 95 -12.36 -6.66 -3.09
N SER A 96 -11.42 -7.62 -3.19
CA SER A 96 -11.77 -9.04 -3.26
C SER A 96 -12.35 -9.60 -1.97
N LYS A 97 -11.98 -9.03 -0.81
CA LYS A 97 -12.46 -9.41 0.53
C LYS A 97 -12.44 -8.22 1.49
N GLY A 98 -13.19 -8.37 2.57
CA GLY A 98 -13.18 -7.48 3.72
C GLY A 98 -13.93 -6.16 3.53
N TYR A 99 -14.07 -5.41 4.61
CA TYR A 99 -14.63 -4.06 4.60
C TYR A 99 -13.51 -3.05 4.33
N ILE A 100 -13.65 -2.30 3.23
CA ILE A 100 -12.67 -1.30 2.83
C ILE A 100 -13.24 0.11 3.01
N GLU A 101 -12.69 0.87 3.96
CA GLU A 101 -12.91 2.31 4.03
C GLU A 101 -12.07 3.00 2.95
N ARG A 102 -12.72 3.71 2.03
CA ARG A 102 -12.05 4.63 1.11
C ARG A 102 -12.13 6.04 1.68
N ARG A 103 -10.97 6.63 1.94
CA ARG A 103 -10.83 7.95 2.56
C ARG A 103 -9.98 8.88 1.70
N HIS A 104 -10.23 10.18 1.81
CA HIS A 104 -9.43 11.20 1.14
C HIS A 104 -8.68 12.08 2.15
N GLN A 105 -7.42 12.37 1.84
CA GLN A 105 -6.56 13.24 2.63
C GLN A 105 -5.78 14.17 1.70
N TYR A 106 -5.60 15.44 2.09
CA TYR A 106 -4.65 16.33 1.43
C TYR A 106 -3.35 16.38 2.22
N ARG A 107 -2.21 16.23 1.55
CA ARG A 107 -0.87 16.30 2.14
C ARG A 107 0.02 17.20 1.29
N LYS A 108 0.85 18.01 1.93
CA LYS A 108 1.90 18.73 1.20
C LYS A 108 3.03 17.78 0.84
N ASP A 109 3.52 17.85 -0.39
CA ASP A 109 4.76 17.18 -0.79
C ASP A 109 5.99 17.95 -0.25
N SER A 110 7.19 17.43 -0.51
CA SER A 110 8.46 18.07 -0.11
C SER A 110 8.69 19.45 -0.74
N ARG A 111 7.93 19.79 -1.79
CA ARG A 111 7.96 21.09 -2.48
C ARG A 111 6.79 21.99 -2.04
N GLY A 112 6.04 21.59 -1.01
CA GLY A 112 4.92 22.35 -0.45
C GLY A 112 3.63 22.28 -1.26
N ARG A 113 3.56 21.49 -2.34
CA ARG A 113 2.38 21.38 -3.19
C ARG A 113 1.35 20.47 -2.53
N SER A 114 0.08 20.88 -2.56
CA SER A 114 -1.01 20.05 -2.04
C SER A 114 -1.26 18.87 -2.97
N LYS A 115 -1.15 17.66 -2.45
CA LYS A 115 -1.44 16.40 -3.13
C LYS A 115 -2.65 15.74 -2.51
N LYS A 116 -3.58 15.32 -3.35
CA LYS A 116 -4.78 14.57 -2.93
C LYS A 116 -4.43 13.09 -2.86
N ARG A 117 -4.56 12.50 -1.68
CA ARG A 117 -4.31 11.09 -1.42
C ARG A 117 -5.62 10.34 -1.18
N ARG A 118 -5.67 9.14 -1.74
CA ARG A 118 -6.68 8.13 -1.44
C ARG A 118 -6.08 7.11 -0.48
N VAL A 119 -6.72 6.94 0.66
CA VAL A 119 -6.31 5.97 1.68
C VAL A 119 -7.36 4.89 1.76
N LEU A 120 -6.96 3.65 1.54
CA LEU A 120 -7.80 2.46 1.63
C LEU A 120 -7.45 1.74 2.92
N ILE A 121 -8.46 1.49 3.77
CA ILE A 121 -8.27 0.77 5.04
C ILE A 121 -9.11 -0.49 5.01
N VAL A 122 -8.46 -1.65 5.04
CA VAL A 122 -9.11 -2.93 5.31
C VAL A 122 -9.30 -3.03 6.81
N VAL A 123 -10.54 -2.95 7.28
CA VAL A 123 -10.86 -2.76 8.69
C VAL A 123 -10.41 -3.96 9.54
N GLU A 124 -10.67 -5.17 9.07
CA GLU A 124 -10.40 -6.42 9.77
C GLU A 124 -8.89 -6.68 9.91
N GLU A 125 -8.12 -6.34 8.88
CA GLU A 125 -6.66 -6.53 8.85
C GLU A 125 -5.88 -5.34 9.40
N ARG A 126 -6.57 -4.23 9.68
CA ARG A 126 -5.93 -2.92 9.93
C ARG A 126 -4.89 -2.58 8.86
N TYR A 127 -5.13 -2.98 7.62
CA TYR A 127 -4.18 -2.84 6.53
C TYR A 127 -4.49 -1.60 5.72
N VAL A 128 -3.46 -0.78 5.48
CA VAL A 128 -3.59 0.51 4.82
C VAL A 128 -2.89 0.48 3.48
N VAL A 129 -3.55 0.93 2.42
CA VAL A 129 -2.95 1.25 1.11
C VAL A 129 -3.10 2.74 0.85
N VAL A 130 -2.02 3.41 0.50
CA VAL A 130 -2.00 4.85 0.20
C VAL A 130 -1.69 5.03 -1.28
N LEU A 131 -2.59 5.76 -1.94
CA LEU A 131 -2.49 6.16 -3.33
C LEU A 131 -2.51 7.68 -3.43
N GLU A 132 -1.90 8.24 -4.46
CA GLU A 132 -1.98 9.66 -4.81
C GLU A 132 -2.78 9.84 -6.11
N GLU A 133 -3.73 10.77 -6.13
CA GLU A 133 -4.44 11.13 -7.35
C GLU A 133 -3.54 11.98 -8.25
N ARG A 134 -3.43 11.60 -9.52
CA ARG A 134 -2.77 12.41 -10.54
C ARG A 134 -3.73 13.46 -11.09
N GLU A 135 -3.17 14.43 -11.81
CA GLU A 135 -3.96 15.43 -12.53
C GLU A 135 -4.78 14.77 -13.66
N GLU A 136 -4.26 13.68 -14.25
CA GLU A 136 -5.02 12.87 -15.18
C GLU A 136 -6.22 12.20 -14.49
N GLN A 137 -7.41 12.38 -15.06
CA GLN A 137 -8.62 11.79 -14.52
C GLN A 137 -8.51 10.26 -14.45
N LYS A 138 -8.99 9.69 -13.33
CA LYS A 138 -9.01 8.23 -13.07
C LYS A 138 -7.64 7.56 -13.06
N VAL A 139 -6.57 8.31 -12.79
CA VAL A 139 -5.22 7.75 -12.59
C VAL A 139 -4.78 7.97 -11.16
N LEU A 140 -4.34 6.88 -10.52
CA LEU A 140 -3.79 6.82 -9.18
C LEU A 140 -2.35 6.33 -9.23
N GLU A 141 -1.51 6.80 -8.32
CA GLU A 141 -0.15 6.32 -8.15
C GLU A 141 0.00 5.67 -6.78
N PHE A 142 0.54 4.45 -6.75
CA PHE A 142 0.83 3.76 -5.50
C PHE A 142 1.97 4.45 -4.76
N ILE A 143 1.76 4.71 -3.47
CA ILE A 143 2.75 5.34 -2.59
C ILE A 143 3.32 4.33 -1.59
N THR A 144 2.47 3.67 -0.81
CA THR A 144 2.89 2.72 0.23
C THR A 144 1.73 1.85 0.67
N ALA A 145 2.03 0.72 1.31
CA ALA A 145 1.03 -0.07 2.01
C ALA A 145 1.62 -0.76 3.24
N PHE A 146 0.82 -0.87 4.31
CA PHE A 146 1.30 -1.42 5.58
C PHE A 146 0.19 -1.82 6.54
N PRO A 147 0.42 -2.84 7.38
CA PRO A 147 -0.42 -3.12 8.55
C PRO A 147 -0.19 -2.06 9.64
N ALA A 148 -1.26 -1.36 10.01
CA ALA A 148 -1.29 -0.29 11.00
C ALA A 148 -1.78 -0.78 12.37
N ASN A 149 -1.51 0.01 13.41
CA ASN A 149 -2.11 -0.18 14.73
C ASN A 149 -3.33 0.73 14.90
N GLU A 150 -4.12 0.50 15.95
CA GLU A 150 -5.37 1.23 16.18
C GLU A 150 -5.15 2.74 16.37
N SER A 151 -4.06 3.15 17.03
CA SER A 151 -3.75 4.56 17.24
C SER A 151 -3.46 5.28 15.92
N TYR A 152 -2.72 4.64 15.00
CA TYR A 152 -2.45 5.20 13.68
C TYR A 152 -3.70 5.24 12.81
N LEU A 153 -4.56 4.21 12.87
CA LEU A 153 -5.85 4.22 12.18
C LEU A 153 -6.76 5.34 12.70
N LYS A 154 -6.82 5.55 14.02
CA LYS A 154 -7.56 6.67 14.62
C LYS A 154 -7.07 8.01 14.07
N LYS A 155 -5.76 8.20 13.97
CA LYS A 155 -5.16 9.40 13.38
C LYS A 155 -5.54 9.57 11.91
N ILE A 156 -5.43 8.52 11.09
CA ILE A 156 -5.88 8.58 9.69
C ILE A 156 -7.36 9.01 9.63
N ARG A 157 -8.23 8.37 10.41
CA ARG A 157 -9.67 8.64 10.41
C ARG A 157 -10.00 10.08 10.84
N GLN A 158 -9.22 10.68 11.74
CA GLN A 158 -9.35 12.08 12.15
C GLN A 158 -8.87 13.06 11.08
N GLU A 159 -7.80 12.72 10.36
CA GLU A 159 -7.16 13.59 9.35
C GLU A 159 -7.70 13.40 7.92
N SER A 160 -8.70 12.54 7.71
CA SER A 160 -9.21 12.21 6.38
C SER A 160 -10.73 12.10 6.35
N GLY A 161 -11.34 12.51 5.24
CA GLY A 161 -12.78 12.37 5.00
C GLY A 161 -13.12 10.96 4.53
N LEU A 162 -14.12 10.32 5.15
CA LEU A 162 -14.68 9.06 4.66
C LEU A 162 -15.49 9.34 3.40
N MET A 163 -15.20 8.60 2.33
CA MET A 163 -15.89 8.76 1.04
C MET A 163 -16.84 7.60 0.75
N GLU A 164 -16.45 6.39 1.14
CA GLU A 164 -17.18 5.16 0.84
C GLU A 164 -16.73 4.04 1.77
N ILE A 165 -17.65 3.12 2.07
CA ILE A 165 -17.32 1.81 2.66
C ILE A 165 -17.71 0.75 1.64
N LYS A 166 -16.72 0.07 1.07
CA LYS A 166 -16.92 -1.08 0.20
C LYS A 166 -17.10 -2.31 1.07
N LYS A 167 -18.23 -3.00 0.91
CA LYS A 167 -18.54 -4.27 1.57
C LYS A 167 -17.98 -5.43 0.73
N PRO A 168 -17.65 -6.57 1.37
CA PRO A 168 -17.29 -7.78 0.64
C PRO A 168 -18.44 -8.18 -0.30
N GLN A 169 -18.12 -8.67 -1.49
CA GLN A 169 -19.12 -9.30 -2.36
C GLN A 169 -19.57 -10.60 -1.68
N SER A 170 -20.90 -10.77 -1.57
CA SER A 170 -21.53 -11.97 -1.01
C SER A 170 -21.33 -13.18 -1.92
#